data_AF-A0A958YW07-F1
#
_entry.id   AF-A0A958YW07-F1
#
_cell.length_a   1.000
_cell.length_b   1.000
_cell.length_c   1.000
_cell.angle_alpha   90.00
_cell.angle_beta   90.00
_cell.angle_gamma   90.00
#
_symmetry.space_group_name_H-M   'P 1'
#
loop_
_entity.id
_entity.type
_entity.pdbx_description
1 polymer ?
#
loop_
_entity_poly.entity_id
_entity_poly.type
_entity_poly.pdbx_seq_one_letter_code
_entity_poly.pdbx_strand_id
1 'polypeptide(L)'
;IKGMLSGIGIIIILKQIPHFFGYDADPEGDWAFFQVDGENTFSEIINTVNHIQPGSALIGIIGLAILIFWDKVLSKKGKFFQVVQGPLVAVVLSIVFYVVTKSHDVLAIASSHLVSVPVPDDISSFLGQFSFPNFSVITNPEVWIVAFTIALVASLETLLCVEATDKLDPNKNVTPT
;
A
#
# COMPACT_ATOMS: atom_id res chain seq x y z
N ILE A 1 22.25 -0.32 -3.60
CA ILE A 1 21.02 0.08 -4.31
C ILE A 1 20.14 -1.12 -4.64
N LYS A 2 20.52 -2.03 -5.56
CA LYS A 2 19.72 -3.25 -5.84
C LYS A 2 19.32 -4.02 -4.57
N GLY A 3 20.22 -4.14 -3.60
CA GLY A 3 19.91 -4.75 -2.29
C GLY A 3 18.95 -3.94 -1.40
N MET A 4 18.97 -2.61 -1.47
CA MET A 4 18.07 -1.74 -0.71
C MET A 4 16.64 -1.80 -1.28
N LEU A 5 16.49 -1.61 -2.59
CA LEU A 5 15.19 -1.72 -3.28
C LEU A 5 14.62 -3.14 -3.19
N SER A 6 15.47 -4.17 -3.32
CA SER A 6 15.05 -5.56 -3.13
C SER A 6 14.62 -5.83 -1.69
N GLY A 7 15.32 -5.27 -0.69
CA GLY A 7 14.98 -5.40 0.72
C GLY A 7 13.62 -4.76 1.03
N ILE A 8 13.43 -3.51 0.61
CA ILE A 8 12.15 -2.79 0.76
C ILE A 8 11.03 -3.54 0.05
N GLY A 9 11.26 -4.00 -1.19
CA GLY A 9 10.26 -4.77 -1.93
C GLY A 9 9.87 -6.08 -1.24
N ILE A 10 10.84 -6.82 -0.68
CA ILE A 10 10.56 -8.04 0.09
C ILE A 10 9.78 -7.71 1.37
N ILE A 11 10.17 -6.66 2.11
CA ILE A 11 9.45 -6.23 3.33
C ILE A 11 8.00 -5.88 3.01
N ILE A 12 7.75 -5.14 1.93
CA ILE A 12 6.40 -4.81 1.48
C ILE A 12 5.62 -6.08 1.17
N ILE A 13 6.17 -7.02 0.40
CA ILE A 13 5.47 -8.28 0.10
C ILE A 13 5.15 -9.07 1.38
N LEU A 14 6.12 -9.19 2.29
CA LEU A 14 5.95 -9.95 3.53
C LEU A 14 4.84 -9.34 4.41
N LYS A 15 4.78 -8.02 4.53
CA LYS A 15 3.74 -7.31 5.32
C LYS A 15 2.37 -7.32 4.64
N GLN A 16 2.30 -7.42 3.32
CA GLN A 16 1.01 -7.47 2.60
C GLN A 16 0.37 -8.87 2.60
N ILE A 17 1.13 -9.94 2.84
CA ILE A 17 0.59 -11.32 2.90
C ILE A 17 -0.45 -11.50 4.01
N PRO A 18 -0.20 -11.10 5.28
CA PRO A 18 -1.21 -11.17 6.34
C PRO A 18 -2.51 -10.45 5.99
N HIS A 19 -2.40 -9.21 5.51
CA HIS A 19 -3.55 -8.39 5.12
C HIS A 19 -4.34 -9.01 3.95
N PHE A 20 -3.65 -9.62 3.00
CA PHE A 20 -4.27 -10.36 1.89
C PHE A 20 -5.19 -11.48 2.37
N PHE A 21 -4.86 -12.14 3.48
CA PHE A 21 -5.69 -13.18 4.10
C PHE A 21 -6.63 -12.66 5.19
N GLY A 22 -6.66 -11.34 5.43
CA GLY A 22 -7.50 -10.71 6.43
C GLY A 22 -7.02 -10.92 7.86
N TYR A 23 -5.71 -11.04 8.07
CA TYR A 23 -5.10 -11.05 9.39
C TYR A 23 -4.43 -9.69 9.65
N ASP A 24 -5.14 -8.83 10.40
CA ASP A 24 -4.69 -7.50 10.79
C ASP A 24 -4.28 -7.50 12.28
N ALA A 25 -3.12 -8.13 12.58
CA ALA A 25 -2.54 -8.09 13.92
C ALA A 25 -1.88 -6.74 14.24
N ASP A 26 -1.43 -6.03 13.21
CA ASP A 26 -0.70 -4.77 13.32
C ASP A 26 -1.55 -3.55 12.99
N PRO A 27 -1.28 -2.40 13.65
CA PRO A 27 -1.70 -1.10 13.15
C PRO A 27 -1.10 -0.83 11.75
N GLU A 28 -1.92 -0.32 10.83
CA GLU A 28 -1.46 0.10 9.51
C GLU A 28 -0.27 1.08 9.62
N GLY A 29 0.88 0.70 9.04
CA GLY A 29 2.08 1.54 9.00
C GLY A 29 3.21 1.13 9.96
N ASP A 30 3.07 0.04 10.73
CA ASP A 30 4.21 -0.56 11.43
C ASP A 30 5.08 -1.38 10.47
N TRP A 31 6.26 -0.84 10.16
CA TRP A 31 7.26 -1.48 9.30
C TRP A 31 8.42 -2.08 10.11
N ALA A 32 8.33 -2.08 11.44
CA ALA A 32 9.32 -2.73 12.27
C ALA A 32 9.24 -4.25 12.08
N PHE A 33 10.39 -4.88 11.83
CA PHE A 33 10.45 -6.34 11.71
C PHE A 33 10.25 -7.04 13.07
N PHE A 34 10.70 -6.39 14.15
CA PHE A 34 10.48 -6.82 15.53
C PHE A 34 9.40 -5.94 16.13
N GLN A 35 8.30 -6.56 16.55
CA GLN A 35 7.14 -5.88 17.06
C GLN A 35 7.16 -5.80 18.59
N VAL A 36 6.34 -4.89 19.13
CA VAL A 36 6.23 -4.64 20.57
C VAL A 36 5.51 -5.79 21.31
N ASP A 37 4.68 -6.56 20.60
CA ASP A 37 4.00 -7.76 21.09
C ASP A 37 4.92 -8.99 21.17
N GLY A 38 6.18 -8.86 20.71
CA GLY A 38 7.19 -9.91 20.71
C GLY A 38 7.13 -10.81 19.46
N GLU A 39 6.21 -10.56 18.55
CA GLU A 39 6.13 -11.25 17.27
C GLU A 39 7.03 -10.57 16.22
N ASN A 40 7.16 -11.23 15.07
CA ASN A 40 7.83 -10.70 13.91
C ASN A 40 7.05 -11.05 12.65
N THR A 41 7.42 -10.45 11.53
CA THR A 41 6.73 -10.64 10.25
C THR A 41 6.65 -12.11 9.80
N PHE A 42 7.61 -12.98 10.17
CA PHE A 42 7.50 -14.41 9.86
C PHE A 42 6.51 -15.12 10.78
N SER A 43 6.48 -14.79 12.07
CA SER A 43 5.47 -15.31 12.98
C SER A 43 4.06 -14.91 12.56
N GLU A 44 3.87 -13.67 12.10
CA GLU A 44 2.58 -13.19 11.58
C GLU A 44 2.11 -14.00 10.38
N ILE A 45 3.01 -14.32 9.44
CA ILE A 45 2.68 -15.17 8.29
C ILE A 45 2.24 -16.56 8.76
N ILE A 46 2.88 -17.14 9.76
CA ILE A 46 2.48 -18.43 10.34
C ILE A 46 1.12 -18.31 11.03
N ASN A 47 0.89 -17.25 11.80
CA ASN A 47 -0.37 -17.01 12.50
C ASN A 47 -1.52 -16.72 11.53
N THR A 48 -1.23 -16.09 10.39
CA THR A 48 -2.17 -15.82 9.31
C THR A 48 -2.79 -17.13 8.80
N VAL A 49 -1.99 -18.21 8.65
CA VAL A 49 -2.49 -19.52 8.20
C VAL A 49 -3.57 -20.07 9.13
N ASN A 50 -3.50 -19.75 10.42
CA ASN A 50 -4.47 -20.20 11.42
C ASN A 50 -5.71 -19.29 11.53
N HIS A 51 -5.64 -18.05 11.01
CA HIS A 51 -6.68 -17.03 11.17
C HIS A 51 -7.14 -16.43 9.82
N ILE A 52 -7.16 -17.25 8.76
CA ILE A 52 -7.59 -16.80 7.43
C ILE A 52 -9.07 -16.42 7.47
N GLN A 53 -9.37 -15.19 7.04
CA GLN A 53 -10.73 -14.76 6.76
C GLN A 53 -11.10 -15.04 5.29
N PRO A 54 -12.06 -15.94 5.02
CA PRO A 54 -12.39 -16.35 3.65
C PRO A 54 -12.81 -15.21 2.72
N GLY A 55 -13.55 -14.21 3.24
CA GLY A 55 -13.97 -13.04 2.46
C GLY A 55 -12.80 -12.21 1.96
N SER A 56 -11.85 -11.87 2.85
CA SER A 56 -10.64 -11.10 2.56
C SER A 56 -9.69 -11.86 1.61
N ALA A 57 -9.50 -13.16 1.84
CA ALA A 57 -8.68 -14.00 0.97
C ALA A 57 -9.27 -14.10 -0.45
N LEU A 58 -10.59 -14.28 -0.57
CA LEU A 58 -11.26 -14.42 -1.86
C LEU A 58 -11.16 -13.13 -2.69
N ILE A 59 -11.44 -11.98 -2.09
CA ILE A 59 -11.36 -10.69 -2.78
C ILE A 59 -9.91 -10.34 -3.16
N GLY A 60 -8.93 -10.70 -2.31
CA GLY A 60 -7.51 -10.59 -2.62
C GLY A 60 -7.11 -11.42 -3.84
N ILE A 61 -7.51 -12.69 -3.89
CA ILE A 61 -7.24 -13.58 -5.04
C ILE A 61 -7.89 -13.03 -6.32
N ILE A 62 -9.14 -12.58 -6.24
CA ILE A 62 -9.85 -11.99 -7.38
C ILE A 62 -9.13 -10.73 -7.86
N GLY A 63 -8.75 -9.83 -6.96
CA GLY A 63 -7.99 -8.62 -7.27
C GLY A 63 -6.67 -8.92 -7.96
N LEU A 64 -5.89 -9.86 -7.43
CA LEU A 64 -4.62 -10.29 -8.03
C LEU A 64 -4.82 -10.91 -9.41
N ALA A 65 -5.85 -11.76 -9.57
CA ALA A 65 -6.19 -12.36 -10.85
C ALA A 65 -6.56 -11.30 -11.89
N ILE A 66 -7.34 -10.28 -11.50
CA ILE A 66 -7.69 -9.15 -12.38
C ILE A 66 -6.42 -8.42 -12.82
N LEU A 67 -5.52 -8.06 -11.90
CA LEU A 67 -4.29 -7.34 -12.22
C LEU A 67 -3.41 -8.13 -13.21
N ILE A 68 -3.20 -9.43 -12.95
CA ILE A 68 -2.39 -10.29 -13.83
C ILE A 68 -3.04 -10.44 -15.21
N PHE A 69 -4.36 -10.68 -15.24
CA PHE A 69 -5.10 -10.87 -16.49
C PHE A 69 -5.14 -9.56 -17.31
N TRP A 70 -5.30 -8.42 -16.64
CA TRP A 70 -5.32 -7.11 -17.27
C TRP A 70 -3.99 -6.78 -17.94
N ASP A 71 -2.88 -6.93 -17.23
CA ASP A 71 -1.54 -6.66 -17.73
C ASP A 71 -1.15 -7.62 -18.87
N LYS A 72 -1.33 -8.93 -18.67
CA LYS A 72 -0.84 -9.94 -19.62
C LYS A 72 -1.68 -10.04 -20.89
N VAL A 73 -3.00 -9.87 -20.79
CA VAL A 73 -3.94 -10.20 -21.87
C VAL A 73 -4.68 -8.96 -22.38
N LEU A 74 -5.35 -8.19 -21.52
CA LEU A 74 -6.28 -7.14 -21.98
C LEU A 74 -5.57 -5.90 -22.49
N SER A 75 -4.52 -5.43 -21.81
CA SER A 75 -3.75 -4.25 -22.21
C SER A 75 -3.16 -4.37 -23.63
N LYS A 76 -2.92 -5.61 -24.08
CA LYS A 76 -2.41 -5.92 -25.44
C LYS A 76 -3.49 -6.00 -26.51
N LYS A 77 -4.77 -6.13 -26.13
CA LYS A 77 -5.88 -6.38 -27.07
C LYS A 77 -6.58 -5.12 -27.59
N GLY A 78 -6.40 -3.96 -26.95
CA GLY A 78 -7.00 -2.73 -27.44
C GLY A 78 -6.64 -1.49 -26.64
N LYS A 79 -6.75 -0.32 -27.28
CA LYS A 79 -6.44 0.99 -26.68
C LYS A 79 -7.30 1.31 -25.45
N PHE A 80 -8.54 0.82 -25.41
CA PHE A 80 -9.45 1.02 -24.27
C PHE A 80 -8.85 0.46 -22.96
N PHE A 81 -8.21 -0.72 -23.00
CA PHE A 81 -7.61 -1.36 -21.84
C PHE A 81 -6.26 -0.75 -21.40
N GLN A 82 -5.73 0.19 -22.20
CA GLN A 82 -4.58 1.00 -21.81
C GLN A 82 -5.01 2.30 -21.12
N VAL A 83 -6.19 2.82 -21.45
CA VAL A 83 -6.78 3.99 -20.80
C VAL A 83 -7.36 3.61 -19.44
N VAL A 84 -8.10 2.50 -19.37
CA VAL A 84 -8.63 1.98 -18.11
C VAL A 84 -7.54 1.13 -17.44
N GLN A 85 -7.12 1.54 -16.25
CA GLN A 85 -6.09 0.83 -15.49
C GLN A 85 -6.70 -0.37 -14.73
N GLY A 86 -6.00 -1.51 -14.73
CA GLY A 86 -6.42 -2.72 -14.01
C GLY A 86 -6.74 -2.51 -12.52
N PRO A 87 -5.94 -1.73 -11.76
CA PRO A 87 -6.24 -1.42 -10.36
C PRO A 87 -7.62 -0.79 -10.14
N LEU A 88 -8.07 0.11 -11.03
CA LEU A 88 -9.39 0.73 -10.91
C LEU A 88 -10.50 -0.33 -11.01
N VAL A 89 -10.36 -1.27 -11.94
CA VAL A 89 -11.34 -2.34 -12.15
C VAL A 89 -11.35 -3.30 -10.97
N ALA A 90 -10.19 -3.62 -10.40
CA ALA A 90 -10.07 -4.41 -9.18
C ALA A 90 -10.83 -3.75 -8.02
N VAL A 91 -10.63 -2.45 -7.78
CA VAL A 91 -11.33 -1.71 -6.72
C VAL A 91 -12.85 -1.71 -6.93
N VAL A 92 -13.33 -1.44 -8.15
CA VAL A 92 -14.78 -1.43 -8.44
C VAL A 92 -15.40 -2.80 -8.18
N LEU A 93 -14.75 -3.87 -8.64
CA LEU A 93 -15.23 -5.24 -8.39
C LEU A 93 -15.19 -5.58 -6.90
N SER A 94 -14.19 -5.09 -6.17
CA SER A 94 -14.12 -5.27 -4.72
C SER A 94 -15.27 -4.58 -3.98
N ILE A 95 -15.66 -3.36 -4.40
CA ILE A 95 -16.81 -2.65 -3.83
C ILE A 95 -18.10 -3.41 -4.11
N VAL A 96 -18.28 -3.92 -5.34
CA VAL A 96 -19.45 -4.73 -5.70
C VAL A 96 -19.50 -6.01 -4.87
N PHE A 97 -18.36 -6.70 -4.70
CA PHE A 97 -18.26 -7.89 -3.86
C PHE A 97 -18.70 -7.58 -2.42
N TYR A 98 -18.14 -6.53 -1.81
CA TYR A 98 -18.48 -6.11 -0.45
C TYR A 98 -19.97 -5.83 -0.27
N VAL A 99 -20.61 -5.10 -1.19
CA VAL A 99 -22.04 -4.77 -1.11
C VAL A 99 -22.91 -6.03 -1.20
N VAL A 100 -22.53 -7.00 -2.03
CA VAL A 100 -23.28 -8.26 -2.21
C VAL A 100 -23.08 -9.22 -1.03
N THR A 101 -21.88 -9.28 -0.46
CA THR A 101 -21.55 -10.22 0.62
C THR A 101 -21.78 -9.65 2.02
N LYS A 102 -22.22 -8.39 2.17
CA LYS A 102 -22.45 -7.73 3.46
C LYS A 102 -23.35 -8.52 4.44
N SER A 103 -24.30 -9.30 3.93
CA SER A 103 -25.24 -10.09 4.74
C SER A 103 -24.86 -11.58 4.88
N HIS A 104 -23.70 -12.00 4.39
CA HIS A 104 -23.24 -13.39 4.46
C HIS A 104 -22.31 -13.60 5.65
N ASP A 105 -22.59 -14.59 6.51
CA ASP A 105 -21.83 -14.82 7.75
C ASP A 105 -20.34 -15.16 7.55
N VAL A 106 -19.98 -15.77 6.41
CA VAL A 106 -18.62 -16.28 6.15
C VAL A 106 -17.83 -15.38 5.18
N LEU A 107 -18.53 -14.65 4.31
CA LEU A 107 -17.93 -13.85 3.24
C LEU A 107 -18.02 -12.34 3.49
N ALA A 108 -18.70 -11.93 4.57
CA ALA A 108 -18.69 -10.54 5.01
C ALA A 108 -17.27 -10.14 5.41
N ILE A 109 -16.84 -8.98 4.93
CA ILE A 109 -15.57 -8.36 5.30
C ILE A 109 -15.82 -7.47 6.51
N ALA A 110 -15.03 -7.65 7.56
CA ALA A 110 -15.13 -6.85 8.78
C ALA A 110 -14.84 -5.38 8.49
N SER A 111 -15.48 -4.47 9.25
CA SER A 111 -15.26 -3.03 9.11
C SER A 111 -13.82 -2.60 9.39
N SER A 112 -13.05 -3.39 10.13
CA SER A 112 -11.62 -3.16 10.38
C SER A 112 -10.78 -3.24 9.11
N HIS A 113 -11.20 -4.00 8.11
CA HIS A 113 -10.47 -4.16 6.84
C HIS A 113 -10.94 -3.15 5.77
N LEU A 114 -11.82 -2.22 6.14
CA LEU A 114 -12.34 -1.21 5.24
C LEU A 114 -11.59 0.10 5.45
N VAL A 115 -11.20 0.72 4.34
CA VAL A 115 -10.59 2.05 4.36
C VAL A 115 -11.61 3.07 4.87
N SER A 116 -11.36 3.58 6.07
CA SER A 116 -12.23 4.54 6.73
C SER A 116 -11.83 5.97 6.35
N VAL A 117 -12.48 6.52 5.33
CA VAL A 117 -12.27 7.91 4.91
C VAL A 117 -13.29 8.80 5.63
N PRO A 118 -12.87 9.84 6.38
CA PRO A 118 -13.79 10.76 7.02
C PRO A 118 -14.58 11.54 5.95
N VAL A 119 -15.90 11.36 5.94
CA VAL A 119 -16.81 12.09 5.04
C VAL A 119 -17.28 13.36 5.75
N PRO A 120 -16.93 14.56 5.26
CA PRO A 120 -17.35 15.82 5.88
C PRO A 120 -18.82 16.12 5.55
N ASP A 121 -19.62 16.45 6.57
CA ASP A 121 -21.03 16.84 6.41
C ASP A 121 -21.17 18.28 5.87
N ASP A 122 -20.22 19.16 6.20
CA ASP A 122 -20.21 20.58 5.87
C ASP A 122 -18.83 21.10 5.44
N ILE A 123 -18.78 22.27 4.77
CA ILE A 123 -17.52 22.93 4.36
C ILE A 123 -16.60 23.19 5.57
N SER A 124 -17.16 23.53 6.73
CA SER A 124 -16.39 23.71 7.97
C SER A 124 -15.72 22.40 8.43
N SER A 125 -16.42 21.27 8.35
CA SER A 125 -15.88 19.95 8.67
C SER A 125 -14.81 19.51 7.67
N PHE A 126 -14.96 19.86 6.39
CA PHE A 126 -13.93 19.64 5.36
C PHE A 126 -12.66 20.43 5.66
N LEU A 127 -12.79 21.72 5.98
CA LEU A 127 -11.63 22.55 6.38
C LEU A 127 -11.01 22.07 7.69
N GLY A 128 -11.79 21.49 8.59
CA GLY A 128 -11.30 20.87 9.83
C GLY A 128 -10.43 19.62 9.62
N GLN A 129 -10.46 19.00 8.44
CA GLN A 129 -9.58 17.85 8.14
C GLN A 129 -8.13 18.26 7.89
N PHE A 130 -7.87 19.54 7.61
CA PHE A 130 -6.51 20.04 7.42
C PHE A 130 -5.83 20.21 8.77
N SER A 131 -4.99 19.24 9.13
CA SER A 131 -4.13 19.32 10.31
C SER A 131 -2.86 20.11 10.01
N PHE A 132 -2.53 21.08 10.86
CA PHE A 132 -1.23 21.76 10.81
C PHE A 132 -0.20 21.04 11.70
N PRO A 133 1.10 21.08 11.34
CA PRO A 133 2.15 20.52 12.18
C PRO A 133 2.15 21.14 13.58
N ASN A 134 2.34 20.31 14.60
CA ASN A 134 2.55 20.78 15.96
C ASN A 134 3.98 21.32 16.12
N PHE A 135 4.17 22.63 15.99
CA PHE A 135 5.49 23.25 16.12
C PHE A 135 6.09 23.21 17.53
N SER A 136 5.32 22.85 18.57
CA SER A 136 5.84 22.72 19.93
C SER A 136 6.89 21.61 20.07
N VAL A 137 6.88 20.60 19.18
CA VAL A 137 7.86 19.50 19.19
C VAL A 137 9.10 19.77 18.33
N ILE A 138 9.24 20.96 17.74
CA ILE A 138 10.37 21.28 16.86
C ILE A 138 11.74 21.20 17.56
N THR A 139 11.77 21.34 18.88
CA THR A 139 13.00 21.22 19.67
C THR A 139 13.34 19.77 20.06
N ASN A 140 12.47 18.80 19.76
CA ASN A 140 12.71 17.39 20.04
C ASN A 140 13.82 16.85 19.11
N PRO A 141 14.97 16.40 19.64
CA PRO A 141 16.05 15.84 18.83
C PRO A 141 15.64 14.61 18.02
N GLU A 142 14.72 13.78 18.52
CA GLU A 142 14.25 12.57 17.83
C GLU A 142 13.56 12.91 16.51
N VAL A 143 12.78 13.99 16.48
CA VAL A 143 12.10 14.48 15.26
C VAL A 143 13.13 14.85 14.20
N TRP A 144 14.23 15.52 14.58
CA TRP A 144 15.29 15.89 13.64
C TRP A 144 16.09 14.70 13.13
N ILE A 145 16.34 13.70 13.98
CA ILE A 145 17.02 12.46 13.55
C ILE A 145 16.17 11.78 12.47
N VAL A 146 14.88 11.55 12.74
CA VAL A 146 13.96 10.91 11.79
C VAL A 146 13.81 11.76 10.52
N ALA A 147 13.63 13.07 10.65
CA ALA A 147 13.49 13.98 9.50
C ALA A 147 14.74 13.98 8.61
N PHE A 148 15.93 14.01 9.20
CA PHE A 148 17.19 13.93 8.46
C PHE A 148 17.35 12.57 7.76
N THR A 149 17.00 11.47 8.45
CA THR A 149 17.03 10.13 7.85
C THR A 149 16.09 10.03 6.65
N ILE A 150 14.84 10.51 6.77
CA ILE A 150 13.87 10.52 5.66
C ILE A 150 14.38 11.39 4.51
N ALA A 151 14.88 12.60 4.80
CA ALA A 151 15.41 13.51 3.78
C ALA A 151 16.55 12.89 2.98
N LEU A 152 17.48 12.20 3.66
CA LEU A 152 18.60 11.52 3.01
C LEU A 152 18.10 10.38 2.12
N VAL A 153 17.24 9.48 2.64
CA VAL A 153 16.70 8.35 1.86
C VAL A 153 15.90 8.84 0.65
N ALA A 154 15.02 9.83 0.85
CA ALA A 154 14.22 10.40 -0.23
C ALA A 154 15.07 11.09 -1.31
N SER A 155 16.15 11.78 -0.92
CA SER A 155 17.09 12.41 -1.86
C SER A 155 17.82 11.37 -2.70
N LEU A 156 18.28 10.28 -2.08
CA LEU A 156 18.94 9.18 -2.79
C LEU A 156 18.00 8.48 -3.76
N GLU A 157 16.77 8.15 -3.34
CA GLU A 157 15.77 7.54 -4.22
C GLU A 157 15.43 8.44 -5.41
N THR A 158 15.24 9.75 -5.17
CA THR A 158 14.96 10.72 -6.25
C THR A 158 16.10 10.81 -7.26
N LEU A 159 17.35 10.88 -6.80
CA LEU A 159 18.54 10.90 -7.67
C LEU A 159 18.63 9.62 -8.52
N LEU A 160 18.33 8.46 -7.93
CA LEU A 160 18.36 7.18 -8.62
C LEU A 160 17.22 7.05 -9.65
N CYS A 161 16.04 7.57 -9.34
CA CYS A 161 14.94 7.67 -10.30
C CYS A 161 15.33 8.55 -11.50
N VAL A 162 16.04 9.65 -11.28
CA VAL A 162 16.58 10.50 -12.36
C VAL A 162 17.60 9.72 -13.20
N GLU A 163 18.59 9.08 -12.57
CA GLU A 163 19.61 8.30 -13.31
C GLU A 163 19.00 7.14 -14.12
N ALA A 164 17.97 6.48 -13.57
CA ALA A 164 17.23 5.44 -14.28
C ALA A 164 16.44 6.00 -15.47
N THR A 165 15.83 7.18 -15.30
CA THR A 165 15.08 7.87 -16.36
C THR A 165 16.01 8.30 -17.50
N ASP A 166 17.15 8.92 -17.18
CA ASP A 166 18.18 9.32 -18.16
C ASP A 166 18.72 8.11 -18.95
N LYS A 167 18.87 6.94 -18.31
CA LYS A 167 19.28 5.69 -18.99
C LYS A 167 18.22 5.17 -19.96
N LEU A 168 16.95 5.33 -19.60
CA LEU A 168 15.80 4.92 -20.42
C LEU A 168 15.49 5.91 -21.55
N ASP A 169 15.91 7.17 -21.44
CA ASP A 169 15.72 8.18 -22.48
C ASP A 169 16.35 7.73 -23.81
N PRO A 170 15.55 7.54 -24.88
CA PRO A 170 16.06 7.23 -26.22
C PRO A 170 17.05 8.28 -26.74
N ASN A 171 16.91 9.53 -26.31
CA ASN A 171 17.76 10.65 -26.72
C ASN A 171 19.00 10.82 -25.84
N LYS A 172 19.16 10.01 -24.77
CA LYS A 172 20.30 10.04 -23.86
C LYS A 172 20.61 11.44 -23.28
N ASN A 173 19.57 12.24 -23.03
CA ASN A 173 19.77 13.50 -22.33
C ASN A 173 20.17 13.21 -20.88
N VAL A 174 21.03 14.07 -20.33
CA VAL A 174 21.50 13.95 -18.95
C VAL A 174 20.94 15.12 -18.17
N THR A 175 20.24 14.83 -17.09
CA THR A 175 19.71 15.84 -16.19
C THR A 175 20.86 16.48 -15.41
N PRO A 176 20.95 17.83 -15.30
CA PRO A 176 21.96 18.45 -14.46
C PRO A 176 21.71 18.08 -12.99
N THR A 177 22.64 17.34 -12.37
CA THR A 177 22.62 16.93 -10.97
C THR A 177 23.45 17.84 -10.09
#